data_AF-A0AAV7SB31-F1
#
_entry.id   AF-A0AAV7SB31-F1
#
_cell.length_a   1.000
_cell.length_b   1.000
_cell.length_c   1.000
_cell.angle_alpha   90.00
_cell.angle_beta   90.00
_cell.angle_gamma   90.00
#
_symmetry.space_group_name_H-M   'P 1'
#
loop_
_entity.id
_entity.type
_entity.pdbx_description
1 polymer ?
#
loop_
_entity_poly.entity_id
_entity_poly.type
_entity_poly.pdbx_seq_one_letter_code
_entity_poly.pdbx_strand_id
1 'polypeptide(L)'
;MEIERGQTSSDGSARLSSTGGQQHTRNTGEEETEHPAQPLRFHPTKRTIVITQRANDGERNKRDLKLSRCAMLQELALGAAIDLAVQWGMWGISALLKTEKFYDLTGSGTFVLLANLSLRWGNTKYLRQKIQTGLVTVWGLRLGGFLFLRILKEGQDKRFNHVRESPGTFFVYWTVQGIWIFVTLLPTLILNLEKHDRPLGLRDYLGWTIWAVGFVTQAIADQQKWNFRADPDNTVS
;
A
#
# COMPACT_ATOMS: atom_id res chain seq x y z
N MET A 1 16.10 7.27 -60.41
CA MET A 1 17.07 6.50 -59.60
C MET A 1 16.25 5.56 -58.73
N GLU A 2 15.78 4.42 -59.24
CA GLU A 2 16.53 3.20 -59.65
C GLU A 2 16.95 2.38 -58.41
N ILE A 3 16.14 1.39 -57.99
CA ILE A 3 16.08 -0.07 -58.31
C ILE A 3 17.12 -0.91 -57.54
N GLU A 4 16.64 -2.05 -57.00
CA GLU A 4 17.24 -3.39 -56.73
C GLU A 4 16.95 -3.86 -55.28
N ARG A 5 16.06 -4.83 -55.02
CA ARG A 5 16.05 -6.30 -55.24
C ARG A 5 17.11 -7.10 -54.47
N GLY A 6 16.64 -8.21 -53.87
CA GLY A 6 17.46 -9.26 -53.27
C GLY A 6 16.64 -10.38 -52.63
N GLN A 7 16.02 -11.24 -53.46
CA GLN A 7 15.65 -12.62 -53.08
C GLN A 7 16.89 -13.51 -53.19
N THR A 8 17.04 -14.50 -52.31
CA THR A 8 17.72 -15.76 -52.67
C THR A 8 17.02 -16.97 -52.02
N SER A 9 16.68 -17.91 -52.89
CA SER A 9 16.21 -19.26 -52.68
C SER A 9 17.39 -20.25 -52.54
N SER A 10 17.19 -21.38 -51.87
CA SER A 10 17.82 -22.70 -52.15
C SER A 10 17.18 -23.70 -51.18
N ASP A 11 16.26 -24.60 -51.59
CA ASP A 11 16.40 -25.82 -52.40
C ASP A 11 17.22 -26.95 -51.74
N GLY A 12 16.67 -28.17 -51.79
CA GLY A 12 17.23 -29.36 -51.14
C GLY A 12 16.28 -30.55 -51.08
N SER A 13 15.82 -31.01 -52.24
CA SER A 13 15.12 -32.28 -52.46
C SER A 13 16.04 -33.50 -52.29
N ALA A 14 15.57 -34.60 -51.68
CA ALA A 14 16.06 -35.94 -51.97
C ALA A 14 14.98 -37.00 -51.69
N ARG A 15 14.85 -37.90 -52.67
CA ARG A 15 13.83 -38.92 -52.91
C ARG A 15 14.49 -40.31 -52.78
N LEU A 16 13.65 -41.37 -52.79
CA LEU A 16 13.88 -42.76 -53.25
C LEU A 16 13.90 -43.80 -52.11
N SER A 17 12.93 -44.73 -52.00
CA SER A 17 12.68 -45.96 -52.82
C SER A 17 13.08 -47.19 -51.97
N SER A 18 12.57 -48.42 -52.02
CA SER A 18 11.50 -49.15 -52.71
C SER A 18 11.36 -50.53 -52.01
N THR A 19 10.26 -51.26 -52.25
CA THR A 19 10.15 -52.75 -52.34
C THR A 19 10.46 -53.58 -51.07
N GLY A 20 9.66 -54.50 -50.54
CA GLY A 20 8.65 -55.41 -51.09
C GLY A 20 9.04 -56.84 -50.64
N GLY A 21 8.13 -57.63 -50.06
CA GLY A 21 8.36 -59.08 -49.89
C GLY A 21 7.74 -59.78 -48.67
N GLN A 22 6.80 -60.68 -48.98
CA GLN A 22 6.54 -62.00 -48.38
C GLN A 22 5.65 -62.18 -47.13
N GLN A 23 4.53 -62.87 -47.39
CA GLN A 23 3.64 -63.57 -46.46
C GLN A 23 4.34 -64.78 -45.81
N HIS A 24 4.04 -65.04 -44.53
CA HIS A 24 4.15 -66.36 -43.93
C HIS A 24 2.88 -66.64 -43.12
N THR A 25 2.24 -67.76 -43.45
CA THR A 25 1.02 -68.29 -42.84
C THR A 25 1.29 -68.86 -41.44
N ARG A 26 0.50 -68.49 -40.43
CA ARG A 26 0.26 -69.37 -39.28
C ARG A 26 -1.09 -69.07 -38.65
N ASN A 27 -1.98 -70.05 -38.74
CA ASN A 27 -3.28 -70.08 -38.07
C ASN A 27 -3.11 -70.92 -36.81
N THR A 28 -3.24 -70.35 -35.62
CA THR A 28 -3.40 -71.08 -34.35
C THR A 28 -3.83 -70.14 -33.24
N GLY A 29 -4.92 -70.50 -32.56
CA GLY A 29 -5.22 -70.04 -31.20
C GLY A 29 -6.23 -68.90 -31.13
N GLU A 30 -7.46 -69.26 -30.77
CA GLU A 30 -8.45 -68.36 -30.21
C GLU A 30 -7.86 -67.70 -28.94
N GLU A 31 -7.49 -66.42 -29.04
CA GLU A 31 -7.38 -65.53 -27.88
C GLU A 31 -8.58 -64.59 -27.94
N GLU A 32 -9.57 -64.90 -27.09
CA GLU A 32 -10.68 -64.01 -26.78
C GLU A 32 -10.09 -62.75 -26.16
N THR A 33 -9.80 -61.76 -27.00
CA THR A 33 -9.31 -60.46 -26.60
C THR A 33 -10.44 -59.74 -25.91
N GLU A 34 -10.47 -59.83 -24.58
CA GLU A 34 -11.34 -59.05 -23.72
C GLU A 34 -11.08 -57.56 -24.00
N HIS A 35 -11.90 -56.99 -24.87
CA HIS A 35 -11.79 -55.60 -25.28
C HIS A 35 -12.02 -54.75 -24.01
N PRO A 36 -11.05 -53.94 -23.55
CA PRO A 36 -11.27 -53.12 -22.37
C PRO A 36 -12.45 -52.20 -22.68
N ALA A 37 -13.54 -52.38 -21.92
CA ALA A 37 -14.74 -51.56 -22.05
C ALA A 37 -14.31 -50.09 -22.01
N GLN A 38 -14.51 -49.37 -23.12
CA GLN A 38 -14.21 -47.96 -23.17
C GLN A 38 -15.02 -47.28 -22.06
N PRO A 39 -14.40 -46.53 -21.13
CA PRO A 39 -15.14 -45.86 -20.09
C PRO A 39 -16.15 -44.92 -20.76
N LEU A 40 -17.43 -45.10 -20.43
CA LEU A 40 -18.55 -44.34 -20.97
C LEU A 40 -18.24 -42.84 -20.82
N ARG A 41 -17.87 -42.16 -21.92
CA ARG A 41 -17.62 -40.71 -21.91
C ARG A 41 -18.95 -39.99 -21.70
N PHE A 42 -19.28 -39.71 -20.44
CA PHE A 42 -20.36 -38.81 -20.10
C PHE A 42 -20.03 -37.41 -20.61
N HIS A 43 -20.65 -37.01 -21.71
CA HIS A 43 -20.62 -35.62 -22.17
C HIS A 43 -21.57 -34.79 -21.29
N PRO A 44 -21.07 -33.88 -20.47
CA PRO A 44 -21.94 -33.05 -19.65
C PRO A 44 -22.79 -32.15 -20.54
N THR A 45 -24.09 -32.10 -20.26
CA THR A 45 -25.03 -31.20 -20.95
C THR A 45 -24.57 -29.74 -20.75
N LYS A 46 -24.80 -28.86 -21.74
CA LYS A 46 -24.47 -27.41 -21.64
C LYS A 46 -24.95 -26.77 -20.34
N ARG A 47 -26.11 -27.22 -19.82
CA ARG A 47 -26.67 -26.76 -18.55
C ARG A 47 -25.78 -27.07 -17.34
N THR A 48 -25.19 -28.27 -17.31
CA THR A 48 -24.26 -28.71 -16.26
C THR A 48 -22.99 -27.87 -16.28
N ILE A 49 -22.43 -27.60 -17.48
CA ILE A 49 -21.24 -26.77 -17.65
C ILE A 49 -21.46 -25.35 -17.13
N VAL A 50 -22.61 -24.73 -17.43
CA VAL A 50 -22.91 -23.37 -16.97
C VAL A 50 -23.06 -23.29 -15.45
N ILE A 51 -23.69 -24.29 -14.82
CA ILE A 51 -23.86 -24.33 -13.36
C ILE A 51 -22.51 -24.51 -12.66
N THR A 52 -21.67 -25.43 -13.13
CA THR A 52 -20.34 -25.65 -12.55
C THR A 52 -19.43 -24.44 -12.76
N GLN A 53 -19.53 -23.77 -13.91
CA GLN A 53 -18.79 -22.53 -14.17
C GLN A 53 -19.22 -21.42 -13.21
N ARG A 54 -20.53 -21.17 -13.05
CA ARG A 54 -21.04 -20.18 -12.08
C ARG A 54 -20.62 -20.48 -10.64
N ALA A 55 -20.67 -21.75 -10.23
CA ALA A 55 -20.23 -22.15 -8.91
C ALA A 55 -18.72 -21.90 -8.71
N ASN A 56 -17.90 -22.25 -9.71
CA ASN A 56 -16.46 -22.02 -9.69
C ASN A 56 -16.11 -20.53 -9.70
N ASP A 57 -16.82 -19.72 -10.48
CA ASP A 57 -16.64 -18.25 -10.53
C ASP A 57 -17.00 -17.60 -9.18
N GLY A 58 -18.08 -18.07 -8.54
CA GLY A 58 -18.46 -17.62 -7.19
C GLY A 58 -17.39 -17.92 -6.15
N GLU A 59 -16.85 -19.14 -6.14
CA GLU A 59 -15.78 -19.55 -5.22
C GLU A 59 -14.44 -18.88 -5.53
N ARG A 60 -14.15 -18.59 -6.80
CA ARG A 60 -12.98 -17.79 -7.21
C ARG A 60 -13.11 -16.35 -6.69
N ASN A 61 -14.23 -15.68 -6.92
CA ASN A 61 -14.46 -14.32 -6.46
C ASN A 61 -14.36 -14.19 -4.93
N LYS A 62 -14.91 -15.16 -4.18
CA LYS A 62 -14.76 -15.20 -2.71
C LYS A 62 -13.29 -15.32 -2.28
N ARG A 63 -12.50 -16.17 -2.95
CA ARG A 63 -11.07 -16.32 -2.68
C ARG A 63 -10.29 -15.06 -3.00
N ASP A 64 -10.54 -14.44 -4.15
CA ASP A 64 -9.85 -13.21 -4.59
C ASP A 64 -10.16 -12.03 -3.66
N LEU A 65 -11.41 -11.91 -3.22
CA LEU A 65 -11.83 -10.92 -2.22
C LEU A 65 -11.13 -11.17 -0.88
N LYS A 66 -11.10 -12.43 -0.41
CA LYS A 66 -10.40 -12.78 0.84
C LYS A 66 -8.92 -12.49 0.75
N LEU A 67 -8.27 -12.84 -0.36
CA LEU A 67 -6.85 -12.60 -0.60
C LEU A 67 -6.52 -11.10 -0.62
N SER A 68 -7.35 -10.29 -1.29
CA SER A 68 -7.18 -8.83 -1.32
C SER A 68 -7.35 -8.20 0.07
N ARG A 69 -8.32 -8.66 0.85
CA ARG A 69 -8.51 -8.21 2.24
C ARG A 69 -7.34 -8.63 3.14
N CYS A 70 -6.83 -9.84 3.00
CA CYS A 70 -5.66 -10.30 3.76
C CYS A 70 -4.42 -9.47 3.44
N ALA A 71 -4.16 -9.18 2.15
CA ALA A 71 -3.07 -8.32 1.74
C ALA A 71 -3.21 -6.91 2.32
N MET A 72 -4.40 -6.30 2.23
CA MET A 72 -4.65 -4.98 2.82
C MET A 72 -4.41 -4.97 4.33
N LEU A 73 -4.93 -5.96 5.06
CA LEU A 73 -4.74 -6.06 6.51
C LEU A 73 -3.27 -6.25 6.88
N GLN A 74 -2.51 -7.00 6.07
CA GLN A 74 -1.07 -7.19 6.28
C GLN A 74 -0.30 -5.88 6.15
N GLU A 75 -0.59 -5.06 5.13
CA GLU A 75 0.05 -3.76 4.94
C GLU A 75 -0.31 -2.77 6.06
N LEU A 76 -1.56 -2.77 6.51
CA LEU A 76 -2.00 -1.95 7.64
C LEU A 76 -1.32 -2.40 8.95
N ALA A 77 -1.22 -3.70 9.19
CA ALA A 77 -0.54 -4.26 10.36
C ALA A 77 0.97 -3.93 10.33
N LEU A 78 1.60 -3.99 9.15
CA LEU A 78 2.98 -3.58 8.97
C LEU A 78 3.16 -2.08 9.26
N GLY A 79 2.25 -1.24 8.77
CA GLY A 79 2.23 0.19 9.10
C GLY A 79 2.12 0.46 10.60
N ALA A 80 1.20 -0.22 11.30
CA ALA A 80 1.06 -0.12 12.76
C ALA A 80 2.31 -0.57 13.51
N ALA A 81 2.93 -1.67 13.05
CA ALA A 81 4.17 -2.18 13.65
C ALA A 81 5.32 -1.18 13.49
N ILE A 82 5.45 -0.55 12.32
CA ILE A 82 6.45 0.50 12.09
C ILE A 82 6.19 1.71 12.96
N ASP A 83 4.94 2.16 13.08
CA ASP A 83 4.55 3.27 13.96
C ASP A 83 5.01 3.01 15.40
N LEU A 84 4.56 1.89 15.98
CA LEU A 84 4.93 1.52 17.34
C LEU A 84 6.44 1.32 17.52
N ALA A 85 7.13 0.73 16.54
CA ALA A 85 8.58 0.56 16.59
C ALA A 85 9.31 1.91 16.62
N VAL A 86 8.89 2.87 15.80
CA VAL A 86 9.45 4.24 15.81
C VAL A 86 9.16 4.92 17.14
N GLN A 87 7.92 4.84 17.63
CA GLN A 87 7.50 5.48 18.88
C GLN A 87 8.24 4.91 20.09
N TRP A 88 8.37 3.59 20.19
CA TRP A 88 9.06 2.94 21.30
C TRP A 88 10.58 3.07 21.20
N GLY A 89 11.15 3.02 19.99
CA GLY A 89 12.57 3.28 19.78
C GLY A 89 12.96 4.71 20.17
N MET A 90 12.19 5.69 19.73
CA MET A 90 12.41 7.09 20.08
C MET A 90 12.09 7.40 21.55
N TRP A 91 11.10 6.73 22.15
CA TRP A 91 10.90 6.77 23.59
C TRP A 91 12.16 6.31 24.34
N GLY A 92 12.78 5.21 23.93
CA GLY A 92 14.02 4.71 24.55
C GLY A 92 15.13 5.75 24.52
N ILE A 93 15.40 6.35 23.36
CA ILE A 93 16.40 7.42 23.19
C ILE A 93 16.05 8.64 24.05
N SER A 94 14.78 9.06 24.01
CA SER A 94 14.28 10.24 24.70
C SER A 94 14.29 10.07 26.23
N ALA A 95 14.01 8.86 26.73
CA ALA A 95 14.09 8.50 28.14
C ALA A 95 15.54 8.46 28.64
N LEU A 96 16.48 7.93 27.85
CA LEU A 96 17.91 7.93 28.18
C LEU A 96 18.49 9.35 28.23
N LEU A 97 18.10 10.20 27.27
CA LEU A 97 18.55 11.58 27.17
C LEU A 97 17.73 12.56 28.02
N LYS A 98 16.68 12.08 28.70
CA LYS A 98 15.71 12.87 29.49
C LYS A 98 15.24 14.15 28.75
N THR A 99 14.95 14.01 27.47
CA THR A 99 14.67 15.14 26.57
C THR A 99 13.38 14.93 25.79
N GLU A 100 12.45 15.86 25.93
CA GLU A 100 11.16 15.87 25.24
C GLU A 100 11.23 16.41 23.80
N LYS A 101 12.40 16.94 23.40
CA LYS A 101 12.58 17.67 22.14
C LYS A 101 12.21 16.85 20.90
N PHE A 102 12.36 15.54 20.99
CA PHE A 102 12.08 14.63 19.88
C PHE A 102 10.61 14.20 19.80
N TYR A 103 9.78 14.46 20.81
CA TYR A 103 8.42 13.93 20.87
C TYR A 103 7.54 14.44 19.72
N ASP A 104 7.48 15.77 19.55
CA ASP A 104 6.65 16.40 18.51
C ASP A 104 7.24 16.16 17.10
N LEU A 105 8.58 16.14 16.98
CA LEU A 105 9.27 15.85 15.72
C LEU A 105 9.06 14.39 15.29
N THR A 106 9.12 13.45 16.22
CA THR A 106 8.91 12.03 15.90
C THR A 106 7.49 11.82 15.43
N GLY A 107 6.47 12.36 16.13
CA GLY A 107 5.09 12.15 15.71
C GLY A 107 4.78 12.70 14.32
N SER A 108 5.20 13.93 14.03
CA SER A 108 5.06 14.52 12.69
C SER A 108 5.87 13.77 11.63
N GLY A 109 7.09 13.34 11.97
CA GLY A 109 7.93 12.49 11.12
C GLY A 109 7.28 11.16 10.78
N THR A 110 6.66 10.49 11.76
CA THR A 110 5.96 9.21 11.57
C THR A 110 4.74 9.36 10.68
N PHE A 111 3.97 10.44 10.80
CA PHE A 111 2.88 10.76 9.86
C PHE A 111 3.39 10.83 8.41
N VAL A 112 4.44 11.60 8.18
CA VAL A 112 5.04 11.76 6.85
C VAL A 112 5.59 10.42 6.34
N LEU A 113 6.31 9.68 7.20
CA LEU A 113 6.89 8.39 6.88
C LEU A 113 5.83 7.38 6.43
N LEU A 114 4.80 7.15 7.26
CA LEU A 114 3.76 6.16 6.97
C LEU A 114 2.91 6.53 5.76
N ALA A 115 2.61 7.83 5.57
CA ALA A 115 1.87 8.30 4.39
C ALA A 115 2.64 8.02 3.09
N ASN A 116 3.95 8.25 3.09
CA ASN A 116 4.80 8.01 1.91
C ASN A 116 5.10 6.52 1.71
N LEU A 117 5.27 5.76 2.79
CA LEU A 117 5.58 4.34 2.73
C LEU A 117 4.37 3.52 2.24
N SER A 118 3.18 3.83 2.74
CA SER A 118 1.93 3.21 2.25
C SER A 118 1.68 3.46 0.76
N LEU A 119 1.99 4.67 0.26
CA LEU A 119 1.92 4.96 -1.17
C LEU A 119 2.91 4.13 -2.00
N ARG A 120 4.07 3.76 -1.43
CA ARG A 120 5.05 2.89 -2.09
C ARG A 120 4.59 1.44 -2.11
N TRP A 121 4.03 0.94 -1.00
CA TRP A 121 3.54 -0.44 -0.89
C TRP A 121 2.29 -0.71 -1.74
N GLY A 122 1.39 0.27 -1.85
CA GLY A 122 0.15 0.13 -2.62
C GLY A 122 0.33 -0.18 -4.11
N ASN A 123 1.55 0.00 -4.64
CA ASN A 123 1.97 -0.26 -6.03
C ASN A 123 1.07 0.36 -7.12
N THR A 124 0.17 1.24 -6.70
CA THR A 124 -0.70 2.08 -7.50
C THR A 124 -0.38 3.52 -7.11
N LYS A 125 -0.33 4.40 -8.11
CA LYS A 125 0.10 5.80 -7.92
C LYS A 125 -0.90 6.72 -8.61
N TYR A 126 -2.18 6.51 -8.31
CA TYR A 126 -3.25 7.33 -8.86
C TYR A 126 -3.15 8.76 -8.35
N LEU A 127 -3.68 9.70 -9.13
CA LEU A 127 -3.59 11.13 -8.80
C LEU A 127 -4.20 11.44 -7.43
N ARG A 128 -5.32 10.79 -7.10
CA ARG A 128 -6.00 10.91 -5.80
C ARG A 128 -5.10 10.52 -4.62
N GLN A 129 -4.37 9.41 -4.75
CA GLN A 129 -3.44 8.93 -3.72
C GLN A 129 -2.24 9.87 -3.56
N LYS A 130 -1.65 10.31 -4.68
CA LYS A 130 -0.53 11.27 -4.67
C LYS A 130 -0.91 12.59 -3.99
N ILE A 131 -2.08 13.13 -4.34
CA ILE A 131 -2.57 14.38 -3.75
C ILE A 131 -2.80 14.16 -2.25
N GLN A 132 -3.59 13.15 -1.84
CA GLN A 132 -3.86 12.88 -0.43
C GLN A 132 -2.59 12.71 0.41
N THR A 133 -1.64 11.91 -0.05
CA THR A 133 -0.35 11.73 0.62
C THR A 133 0.46 13.03 0.66
N GLY A 134 0.40 13.83 -0.41
CA GLY A 134 1.01 15.16 -0.46
C GLY A 134 0.40 16.12 0.58
N LEU A 135 -0.93 16.16 0.71
CA LEU A 135 -1.63 16.98 1.69
C LEU A 135 -1.21 16.62 3.13
N VAL A 136 -1.18 15.32 3.46
CA VAL A 136 -0.70 14.84 4.77
C VAL A 136 0.77 15.22 4.98
N THR A 137 1.60 15.08 3.95
CA THR A 137 3.03 15.41 4.04
C THR A 137 3.25 16.90 4.30
N VAL A 138 2.59 17.78 3.54
CA VAL A 138 2.68 19.23 3.71
C VAL A 138 2.20 19.65 5.10
N TRP A 139 1.08 19.10 5.56
CA TRP A 139 0.56 19.36 6.89
C TRP A 139 1.52 18.88 7.99
N GLY A 140 2.03 17.65 7.87
CA GLY A 140 2.95 17.06 8.83
C GLY A 140 4.27 17.82 8.94
N LEU A 141 4.87 18.19 7.81
CA LEU A 141 6.10 18.99 7.76
C LEU A 141 5.90 20.37 8.40
N ARG A 142 4.78 21.02 8.11
CA ARG A 142 4.46 22.34 8.66
C ARG A 142 4.25 22.27 10.17
N LEU A 143 3.43 21.32 10.65
CA LEU A 143 3.14 21.17 12.07
C LEU A 143 4.40 20.77 12.84
N GLY A 144 5.14 19.78 12.33
CA GLY A 144 6.40 19.32 12.92
C GLY A 144 7.46 20.42 12.96
N GLY A 145 7.63 21.15 11.86
CA GLY A 145 8.57 22.26 11.77
C GLY A 145 8.24 23.38 12.76
N PHE A 146 6.97 23.80 12.84
CA PHE A 146 6.54 24.84 13.78
C PHE A 146 6.78 24.44 15.25
N LEU A 147 6.40 23.21 15.63
CA LEU A 147 6.59 22.71 16.99
C LEU A 147 8.07 22.55 17.35
N PHE A 148 8.87 22.04 16.43
CA PHE A 148 10.30 21.87 16.62
C PHE A 148 11.02 23.21 16.77
N LEU A 149 10.73 24.19 15.90
CA LEU A 149 11.28 25.55 16.00
C LEU A 149 10.90 26.22 17.33
N ARG A 150 9.66 26.02 17.80
CA ARG A 150 9.22 26.52 19.10
C ARG A 150 10.04 25.93 20.25
N ILE A 151 10.26 24.61 20.25
CA ILE A 151 11.04 23.93 21.28
C ILE A 151 12.50 24.40 21.27
N LEU A 152 13.09 24.63 20.09
CA LEU A 152 14.44 25.19 19.99
C LEU A 152 14.54 26.60 20.58
N LYS A 153 13.49 27.41 20.45
CA LYS A 153 13.44 28.79 20.96
C LYS A 153 13.11 28.87 22.46
N GLU A 154 12.12 28.12 22.93
CA GLU A 154 11.66 28.13 24.33
C GLU A 154 12.50 27.18 25.22
N GLY A 155 13.31 26.30 24.62
CA GLY A 155 14.28 25.43 25.29
C GLY A 155 13.68 24.18 25.94
N GLN A 156 12.48 24.29 26.52
CA GLN A 156 11.73 23.20 27.17
C GLN A 156 10.22 23.37 26.97
N ASP A 157 9.50 22.26 26.79
CA ASP A 157 8.03 22.26 26.78
C ASP A 157 7.51 21.95 28.20
N LYS A 158 6.87 22.94 28.83
CA LYS A 158 6.32 22.86 30.20
C LYS A 158 5.43 21.64 30.43
N ARG A 159 4.80 21.10 29.36
CA ARG A 159 3.99 19.87 29.40
C ARG A 159 4.76 18.66 29.93
N PHE A 160 6.07 18.60 29.71
CA PHE A 160 6.88 17.42 30.03
C PHE A 160 7.70 17.53 31.32
N ASN A 161 7.64 18.66 32.02
CA ASN A 161 8.46 18.91 33.21
C ASN A 161 8.33 17.80 34.27
N HIS A 162 7.12 17.29 34.50
CA HIS A 162 6.86 16.21 35.47
C HIS A 162 6.83 14.80 34.83
N VAL A 163 6.67 14.72 33.51
CA VAL A 163 6.50 13.45 32.80
C VAL A 163 7.84 12.81 32.47
N ARG A 164 8.87 13.61 32.17
CA ARG A 164 10.20 13.14 31.79
C ARG A 164 10.96 12.40 32.90
N GLU A 165 10.56 12.62 34.16
CA GLU A 165 11.16 11.98 35.32
C GLU A 165 10.55 10.60 35.63
N SER A 166 9.35 10.32 35.08
CA SER A 166 8.65 9.05 35.23
C SER A 166 8.67 8.27 33.91
N PRO A 167 9.58 7.28 33.74
CA PRO A 167 9.72 6.55 32.49
C PRO A 167 8.44 5.80 32.09
N GLY A 168 7.66 5.31 33.06
CA GLY A 168 6.38 4.64 32.83
C GLY A 168 5.31 5.59 32.28
N THR A 169 5.15 6.77 32.88
CA THR A 169 4.19 7.77 32.38
C THR A 169 4.60 8.27 31.00
N PHE A 170 5.91 8.46 30.80
CA PHE A 170 6.43 8.86 29.51
C PHE A 170 6.11 7.82 28.43
N PHE A 171 6.31 6.53 28.70
CA PHE A 171 5.96 5.45 27.77
C PHE A 171 4.50 5.48 27.32
N VAL A 172 3.56 5.77 28.23
CA VAL A 172 2.13 5.91 27.90
C VAL A 172 1.90 7.04 26.91
N TYR A 173 2.57 8.18 27.08
CA TYR A 173 2.43 9.32 26.15
C TYR A 173 2.87 8.93 24.74
N TRP A 174 4.04 8.30 24.60
CA TRP A 174 4.55 7.82 23.31
C TRP A 174 3.64 6.78 22.66
N THR A 175 3.04 5.90 23.46
CA THR A 175 2.11 4.87 22.97
C THR A 175 0.79 5.48 22.51
N VAL A 176 0.20 6.38 23.31
CA VAL A 176 -1.02 7.11 22.92
C VAL A 176 -0.78 7.93 21.65
N GLN A 177 0.39 8.55 21.53
CA GLN A 177 0.78 9.27 20.31
C GLN A 177 0.84 8.33 19.10
N GLY A 178 1.44 7.15 19.22
CA GLY A 178 1.45 6.15 18.13
C GLY A 178 0.04 5.71 17.74
N ILE A 179 -0.80 5.35 18.73
CA ILE A 179 -2.20 4.97 18.47
C ILE A 179 -2.94 6.11 17.76
N TRP A 180 -2.74 7.35 18.20
CA TRP A 180 -3.35 8.52 17.59
C TRP A 180 -2.90 8.72 16.14
N ILE A 181 -1.60 8.61 15.87
CA ILE A 181 -1.03 8.71 14.53
C ILE A 181 -1.67 7.66 13.62
N PHE A 182 -1.63 6.40 14.03
CA PHE A 182 -2.19 5.31 13.24
C PHE A 182 -3.68 5.52 12.94
N VAL A 183 -4.50 5.77 13.96
CA VAL A 183 -5.96 5.92 13.82
C VAL A 183 -6.32 7.08 12.89
N THR A 184 -5.64 8.22 13.03
CA THR A 184 -5.92 9.38 12.18
C THR A 184 -5.40 9.22 10.76
N LEU A 185 -4.36 8.41 10.56
CA LEU A 185 -3.77 8.15 9.25
C LEU A 185 -4.46 7.00 8.49
N LEU A 186 -5.23 6.15 9.17
CA LEU A 186 -5.97 5.02 8.58
C LEU A 186 -6.68 5.34 7.25
N PRO A 187 -7.43 6.46 7.11
CA PRO A 187 -8.10 6.78 5.85
C PRO A 187 -7.13 6.92 4.68
N THR A 188 -5.97 7.53 4.91
CA THR A 188 -4.91 7.69 3.91
C THR A 188 -4.23 6.36 3.61
N LEU A 189 -3.97 5.53 4.63
CA LEU A 189 -3.40 4.20 4.43
C LEU A 189 -4.33 3.31 3.58
N ILE A 190 -5.63 3.30 3.89
CA ILE A 190 -6.63 2.54 3.13
C ILE A 190 -6.71 3.05 1.68
N LEU A 191 -6.73 4.38 1.49
CA LEU A 191 -6.76 4.96 0.15
C LEU A 191 -5.55 4.57 -0.70
N ASN A 192 -4.36 4.53 -0.10
CA ASN A 192 -3.13 4.16 -0.80
C ASN A 192 -3.08 2.67 -1.19
N LEU A 193 -3.87 1.82 -0.52
CA LEU A 193 -3.99 0.39 -0.84
C LEU A 193 -5.11 0.08 -1.84
N GLU A 194 -5.93 1.07 -2.20
CA GLU A 194 -7.00 0.92 -3.20
C GLU A 194 -6.43 0.70 -4.60
N LYS A 195 -6.92 -0.32 -5.29
CA LYS A 195 -6.44 -0.72 -6.63
C LYS A 195 -7.35 -0.23 -7.75
N HIS A 196 -8.51 0.30 -7.42
CA HIS A 196 -9.46 0.79 -8.42
C HIS A 196 -9.27 2.29 -8.68
N ASP A 197 -8.84 2.63 -9.90
CA ASP A 197 -8.81 4.02 -10.36
C ASP A 197 -10.22 4.48 -10.74
N ARG A 198 -10.87 5.22 -9.83
CA ARG A 198 -12.15 5.88 -10.15
C ARG A 198 -11.88 7.30 -10.63
N PRO A 199 -12.58 7.75 -11.70
CA PRO A 199 -12.50 9.13 -12.15
C PRO A 199 -12.67 10.11 -10.99
N LEU A 200 -11.89 11.20 -11.04
CA LEU A 200 -12.01 12.27 -10.05
C LEU A 200 -13.42 12.86 -10.12
N GLY A 201 -14.06 12.97 -8.95
CA GLY A 201 -15.41 13.47 -8.84
C GLY A 201 -15.47 14.73 -7.99
N LEU A 202 -16.66 15.33 -7.90
CA LEU A 202 -16.89 16.53 -7.10
C LEU A 202 -16.45 16.38 -5.63
N ARG A 203 -16.58 15.16 -5.07
CA ARG A 203 -16.19 14.85 -3.68
C ARG A 203 -14.70 15.05 -3.42
N ASP A 204 -13.84 14.78 -4.42
CA ASP A 204 -12.39 14.97 -4.31
C ASP A 204 -12.04 16.44 -4.19
N TYR A 205 -12.55 17.23 -5.14
CA TYR A 205 -12.31 18.67 -5.17
C TYR A 205 -12.86 19.37 -3.94
N LEU A 206 -14.04 18.97 -3.45
CA LEU A 206 -14.59 19.50 -2.21
C LEU A 206 -13.71 19.16 -1.00
N GLY A 207 -13.23 17.92 -0.90
CA GLY A 207 -12.32 17.50 0.17
C GLY A 207 -11.00 18.28 0.15
N TRP A 208 -10.40 18.43 -1.04
CA TRP A 208 -9.16 19.20 -1.19
C TRP A 208 -9.35 20.69 -0.90
N THR A 209 -10.50 21.25 -1.28
CA THR A 209 -10.83 22.66 -1.00
C THR A 209 -10.99 22.89 0.50
N ILE A 210 -11.75 22.02 1.19
CA ILE A 210 -11.93 22.10 2.65
C ILE A 210 -10.58 21.98 3.36
N TRP A 211 -9.74 21.03 2.93
CA TRP A 211 -8.39 20.87 3.46
C TRP A 211 -7.56 22.14 3.25
N ALA A 212 -7.58 22.72 2.04
CA ALA A 212 -6.79 23.91 1.71
C ALA A 212 -7.20 25.12 2.55
N VAL A 213 -8.51 25.36 2.70
CA VAL A 213 -9.04 26.44 3.55
C VAL A 213 -8.63 26.23 5.01
N GLY A 214 -8.74 25.01 5.52
CA GLY A 214 -8.30 24.66 6.88
C GLY A 214 -6.80 24.90 7.08
N PHE A 215 -5.98 24.43 6.13
CA PHE A 215 -4.52 24.60 6.15
C PHE A 215 -4.12 26.08 6.14
N VAL A 216 -4.71 26.89 5.26
CA VAL A 216 -4.43 28.34 5.18
C VAL A 216 -4.86 29.05 6.46
N THR A 217 -6.05 28.73 6.99
CA THR A 217 -6.54 29.32 8.25
C THR A 217 -5.60 29.00 9.40
N GLN A 218 -5.15 27.75 9.51
CA GLN A 218 -4.18 27.32 10.50
C GLN A 218 -2.83 28.04 10.33
N ALA A 219 -2.35 28.16 9.09
CA ALA A 219 -1.11 28.87 8.76
C ALA A 219 -1.16 30.33 9.22
N ILE A 220 -2.25 31.03 8.94
CA ILE A 220 -2.45 32.42 9.34
C ILE A 220 -2.55 32.55 10.86
N ALA A 221 -3.34 31.69 11.51
CA ALA A 221 -3.54 31.76 12.96
C ALA A 221 -2.24 31.56 13.75
N ASP A 222 -1.38 30.62 13.34
CA ASP A 222 -0.09 30.42 14.01
C ASP A 222 0.90 31.55 13.71
N GLN A 223 0.86 32.14 12.52
CA GLN A 223 1.68 33.32 12.21
C GLN A 223 1.26 34.53 13.06
N GLN A 224 -0.05 34.75 13.22
CA GLN A 224 -0.59 35.78 14.10
C GLN A 224 -0.13 35.55 15.54
N LYS A 225 -0.25 34.31 16.03
CA LYS A 225 0.20 33.93 17.39
C LYS A 225 1.70 34.13 17.57
N TRP A 226 2.50 33.82 16.56
CA TRP A 226 3.94 34.03 16.59
C TRP A 226 4.29 35.52 16.71
N ASN A 227 3.65 36.36 15.88
CA ASN A 227 3.88 37.81 15.89
C ASN A 227 3.43 38.44 17.21
N PHE A 228 2.26 38.04 17.73
CA PHE A 228 1.74 38.54 19.01
C PHE A 228 2.71 38.25 20.17
N ARG A 229 3.29 37.04 20.22
CA ARG A 229 4.27 36.65 21.25
C ARG A 229 5.65 37.28 21.07
N ALA A 230 5.96 37.79 19.88
CA ALA A 230 7.24 38.43 19.60
C ALA A 230 7.26 39.92 19.99
N ASP A 231 6.09 40.50 20.24
CA ASP A 231 5.93 41.89 20.66
C ASP A 231 6.20 42.04 22.18
N PRO A 232 7.19 42.88 22.57
CA PRO A 232 7.52 43.13 23.98
C PRO A 232 6.35 43.66 24.80
N ASP A 233 5.43 44.41 24.19
CA ASP A 233 4.30 45.03 24.89
C ASP A 233 3.22 43.99 25.29
N ASN A 234 3.29 42.78 24.71
CA ASN A 234 2.38 41.67 25.01
C ASN A 234 2.94 40.70 26.05
N THR A 235 4.13 40.96 26.60
CA THR A 235 4.63 40.24 27.79
C THR A 235 4.10 40.91 29.05
N VAL A 236 3.09 40.30 29.67
CA VAL A 236 2.60 40.71 31.00
C VAL A 236 3.79 40.67 31.97
N SER A 237 4.10 41.83 32.56
CA SER A 237 5.07 42.03 33.66
C SER A 237 4.74 41.18 34.88
#